data_AF-A0A7I7Y1Y5-F1
#
_entry.id   AF-A0A7I7Y1Y5-F1
#
_cell.length_a   1.000
_cell.length_b   1.000
_cell.length_c   1.000
_cell.angle_alpha   90.00
_cell.angle_beta   90.00
_cell.angle_gamma   90.00
#
_symmetry.space_group_name_H-M   'P 1'
#
loop_
_entity.id
_entity.type
_entity.pdbx_description
1 polymer ?
#
loop_
_entity_poly.entity_id
_entity_poly.type
_entity_poly.pdbx_seq_one_letter_code
_entity_poly.pdbx_strand_id
1 'polypeptide(L)'
;MKLHETCTTDQAAPQFDHDWQRRAFGLALALSEFRHYEWSEFQQALIATIGEWEGAPESERGQWQYYDHWVAALEQLVDRHELLTNPVLTDANDHALAHDHDHDHDHDHDH
;
A
#
# COMPACT_ATOMS: atom_id res chain seq x y z
N MET A 1 -14.71 -37.80 27.91
CA MET A 1 -13.99 -37.38 26.69
C MET A 1 -13.03 -36.28 27.11
N LYS A 2 -11.74 -36.58 27.33
CA LYS A 2 -10.75 -35.58 27.76
C LYS A 2 -10.21 -34.92 26.50
N LEU A 3 -10.63 -33.68 26.25
CA LEU A 3 -10.07 -32.84 25.20
C LEU A 3 -8.66 -32.43 25.66
N HIS A 4 -7.66 -32.63 24.79
CA HIS A 4 -6.27 -32.31 25.06
C HIS A 4 -6.08 -30.78 25.05
N GLU A 5 -5.50 -30.21 26.11
CA GLU A 5 -5.32 -28.76 26.30
C GLU A 5 -4.35 -28.11 25.29
N THR A 6 -3.74 -28.89 24.40
CA THR A 6 -2.92 -28.37 23.28
C THR A 6 -3.70 -28.20 21.98
N CYS A 7 -5.04 -28.19 21.98
CA CYS A 7 -5.79 -27.53 20.91
C CYS A 7 -5.66 -26.00 21.08
N THR A 8 -4.41 -25.54 21.17
CA THR A 8 -4.02 -24.17 21.41
C THR A 8 -3.53 -23.65 20.07
N THR A 9 -4.35 -22.77 19.51
CA THR A 9 -3.95 -21.68 18.61
C THR A 9 -3.55 -22.11 17.20
N ASP A 10 -4.35 -21.73 16.20
CA ASP A 10 -3.99 -20.69 15.22
C ASP A 10 -2.47 -20.36 15.03
N GLN A 11 -1.59 -21.36 14.98
CA GLN A 11 -0.13 -21.18 14.79
C GLN A 11 0.23 -20.66 13.38
N ALA A 12 -0.76 -20.39 12.54
CA ALA A 12 -0.60 -19.88 11.18
C ALA A 12 -1.12 -18.44 11.01
N ALA A 13 -1.74 -17.83 12.01
CA ALA A 13 -2.13 -16.43 11.88
C ALA A 13 -0.90 -15.52 11.96
N PRO A 14 -0.84 -14.46 11.13
CA PRO A 14 0.16 -13.43 11.29
C PRO A 14 0.04 -12.82 12.69
N GLN A 15 1.15 -12.80 13.43
CA GLN A 15 1.22 -12.06 14.68
C GLN A 15 1.37 -10.57 14.37
N PHE A 16 0.57 -9.74 15.03
CA PHE A 16 0.61 -8.29 14.88
C PHE A 16 0.90 -7.65 16.23
N ASP A 17 1.99 -6.93 16.32
CA ASP A 17 2.41 -6.18 17.51
C ASP A 17 1.70 -4.81 17.59
N HIS A 18 1.24 -4.28 16.46
CA HIS A 18 0.52 -3.02 16.40
C HIS A 18 -0.71 -3.08 15.49
N ASP A 19 -1.71 -2.24 15.80
CA ASP A 19 -2.95 -2.14 15.02
C ASP A 19 -2.73 -1.79 13.54
N TRP A 20 -1.73 -0.97 13.24
CA TRP A 20 -1.42 -0.59 11.87
C TRP A 20 -0.92 -1.78 11.03
N GLN A 21 -0.26 -2.77 11.64
CA GLN A 21 0.26 -3.94 10.93
C GLN A 21 -0.91 -4.81 10.41
N ARG A 22 -1.98 -4.93 11.20
CA ARG A 22 -3.24 -5.58 10.78
C ARG A 22 -3.87 -4.87 9.60
N ARG A 23 -3.87 -3.53 9.63
CA ARG A 23 -4.45 -2.71 8.55
C ARG A 23 -3.65 -2.84 7.26
N ALA A 24 -2.31 -2.80 7.34
CA ALA A 24 -1.43 -3.00 6.19
C ALA A 24 -1.66 -4.39 5.55
N PHE A 25 -1.71 -5.44 6.38
CA PHE A 25 -2.03 -6.79 5.92
C PHE A 25 -3.39 -6.87 5.24
N GLY A 26 -4.44 -6.36 5.90
CA GLY A 26 -5.79 -6.35 5.35
C GLY A 26 -5.89 -5.56 4.05
N LEU A 27 -5.17 -4.43 3.92
CA LEU A 27 -5.17 -3.62 2.71
C LEU A 27 -4.51 -4.36 1.55
N ALA A 28 -3.35 -4.98 1.76
CA ALA A 28 -2.69 -5.72 0.69
C ALA A 28 -3.50 -6.95 0.25
N LEU A 29 -4.17 -7.61 1.19
CA LEU A 29 -5.05 -8.72 0.85
C LEU A 29 -6.26 -8.23 0.05
N ALA A 30 -6.93 -7.18 0.53
CA ALA A 30 -8.10 -6.62 -0.13
C ALA A 30 -7.78 -6.19 -1.57
N LEU A 31 -6.68 -5.45 -1.80
CA LEU A 31 -6.29 -5.02 -3.15
C LEU A 31 -6.06 -6.21 -4.10
N SER A 32 -5.49 -7.30 -3.58
CA SER A 32 -5.33 -8.53 -4.37
C SER A 32 -6.66 -9.24 -4.65
N GLU A 33 -7.54 -9.33 -3.63
CA GLU A 33 -8.87 -9.92 -3.79
C GLU A 33 -9.74 -9.14 -4.78
N PHE A 34 -9.61 -7.81 -4.81
CA PHE A 34 -10.26 -6.94 -5.80
C PHE A 34 -9.57 -6.96 -7.18
N ARG A 35 -8.56 -7.83 -7.38
CA ARG A 35 -7.85 -8.04 -8.65
C ARG A 35 -7.11 -6.81 -9.18
N HIS A 36 -6.72 -5.91 -8.28
CA HIS A 36 -5.82 -4.81 -8.63
C HIS A 36 -4.41 -5.30 -8.92
N TYR A 37 -3.97 -6.35 -8.23
CA TYR A 37 -2.76 -7.10 -8.54
C TYR A 37 -2.89 -8.56 -8.08
N GLU A 38 -2.03 -9.43 -8.60
CA GLU A 38 -1.98 -10.83 -8.16
C GLU A 38 -1.16 -10.96 -6.88
N TRP A 39 -1.59 -11.81 -5.96
CA TRP A 39 -0.92 -11.98 -4.66
C TRP A 39 0.57 -12.36 -4.80
N SER A 40 0.90 -13.14 -5.82
CA SER A 40 2.29 -13.51 -6.14
C SER A 40 3.17 -12.30 -6.48
N GLU A 41 2.60 -11.25 -7.06
CA GLU A 41 3.32 -10.00 -7.36
C GLU A 41 3.70 -9.27 -6.08
N PHE A 42 2.80 -9.26 -5.09
CA PHE A 42 3.08 -8.74 -3.75
C PHE A 42 4.19 -9.53 -3.06
N GLN A 43 4.13 -10.85 -3.12
CA GLN A 43 5.19 -11.70 -2.56
C GLN A 43 6.56 -11.41 -3.20
N GLN A 44 6.60 -11.20 -4.53
CA GLN A 44 7.82 -10.85 -5.24
C GLN A 44 8.34 -9.46 -4.84
N ALA A 45 7.46 -8.46 -4.75
CA ALA A 45 7.82 -7.11 -4.30
C ALA A 45 8.40 -7.12 -2.87
N LEU A 46 7.82 -7.92 -1.97
CA LEU A 46 8.32 -8.09 -0.61
C LEU A 46 9.70 -8.73 -0.58
N ILE A 47 9.92 -9.81 -1.35
CA ILE A 47 11.22 -10.46 -1.45
C ILE A 47 12.28 -9.48 -1.98
N ALA A 48 11.94 -8.68 -3.00
CA ALA A 48 12.84 -7.68 -3.53
C ALA A 48 13.18 -6.60 -2.50
N THR A 49 12.17 -6.07 -1.80
CA THR A 49 12.33 -5.04 -0.76
C THR A 49 13.22 -5.53 0.40
N ILE A 50 13.01 -6.77 0.84
CA ILE A 50 13.86 -7.40 1.86
C ILE A 50 15.28 -7.59 1.33
N GLY A 51 15.45 -8.07 0.10
CA GLY A 51 16.75 -8.26 -0.52
C GLY A 51 17.53 -6.95 -0.68
N GLU A 52 16.86 -5.85 -1.01
CA GLU A 52 17.45 -4.51 -1.04
C GLU A 52 17.93 -4.07 0.34
N TRP A 53 17.11 -4.28 1.37
CA TRP A 53 17.52 -3.99 2.75
C TRP A 53 18.69 -4.87 3.20
N GLU A 54 18.68 -6.17 2.90
CA GLU A 54 19.77 -7.08 3.21
C GLU A 54 21.07 -6.73 2.47
N GLY A 55 20.96 -6.16 1.26
CA GLY A 55 22.09 -5.67 0.48
C GLY A 55 22.65 -4.32 0.94
N ALA A 56 21.87 -3.52 1.67
CA ALA A 56 22.27 -2.19 2.12
C ALA A 56 23.41 -2.24 3.18
N PRO A 57 24.29 -1.23 3.24
CA PRO A 57 25.36 -1.18 4.23
C PRO A 57 24.81 -1.04 5.66
N GLU A 58 25.53 -1.57 6.67
CA GLU A 58 25.09 -1.55 8.08
C GLU A 58 24.81 -0.14 8.63
N SER A 59 25.47 0.89 8.09
CA SER A 59 25.22 2.29 8.46
C SER A 59 23.83 2.79 8.01
N GLU A 60 23.24 2.16 7.00
CA GLU A 60 21.93 2.50 6.44
C GLU A 60 20.85 1.50 6.87
N ARG A 61 21.25 0.29 7.30
CA ARG A 61 20.34 -0.69 7.90
C ARG A 61 19.96 -0.28 9.30
N GLY A 62 18.73 0.22 9.44
CA GLY A 62 18.06 0.39 10.73
C GLY A 62 17.79 -0.95 11.42
N GLN A 63 16.96 -0.92 12.47
CA GLN A 63 16.49 -2.16 13.09
C GLN A 63 15.60 -2.93 12.12
N TRP A 64 15.70 -4.27 12.12
CA TRP A 64 14.85 -5.11 11.30
C TRP A 64 13.38 -5.00 11.73
N GLN A 65 12.52 -4.59 10.81
CA GLN A 65 11.08 -4.45 11.05
C GLN A 65 10.31 -5.07 9.90
N TYR A 66 9.84 -6.31 10.10
CA TYR A 66 9.18 -7.10 9.05
C TYR A 66 7.98 -6.37 8.41
N TYR A 67 7.13 -5.76 9.22
CA TYR A 67 5.95 -5.05 8.71
C TYR A 67 6.28 -3.72 8.02
N ASP A 68 7.45 -3.11 8.27
CA ASP A 68 7.88 -1.92 7.52
C ASP A 68 8.26 -2.29 6.09
N HIS A 69 8.97 -3.40 5.88
CA HIS A 69 9.23 -3.94 4.53
C HIS A 69 7.93 -4.32 3.81
N TRP A 70 6.94 -4.78 4.56
CA TRP A 70 5.61 -5.11 4.05
C TRP A 70 4.86 -3.88 3.53
N VAL A 71 4.92 -2.77 4.28
CA VAL A 71 4.34 -1.48 3.84
C VAL A 71 5.11 -0.93 2.66
N ALA A 72 6.45 -0.94 2.68
CA ALA A 72 7.25 -0.47 1.56
C ALA A 72 6.99 -1.25 0.26
N ALA A 73 6.84 -2.57 0.34
CA ALA A 73 6.48 -3.39 -0.81
C ALA A 73 5.06 -3.08 -1.33
N LEU A 74 4.12 -2.79 -0.42
CA LEU A 74 2.76 -2.39 -0.77
C LEU A 74 2.74 -1.04 -1.49
N GLU A 75 3.50 -0.06 -1.00
CA GLU A 75 3.64 1.26 -1.63
C GLU A 75 4.18 1.15 -3.06
N GLN A 76 5.22 0.34 -3.28
CA GLN A 76 5.76 0.11 -4.63
C GLN A 76 4.74 -0.51 -5.58
N LEU A 77 3.89 -1.42 -5.10
CA LEU A 77 2.84 -2.02 -5.92
C LEU A 77 1.72 -1.05 -6.24
N VAL A 78 1.29 -0.30 -5.24
CA VAL A 78 0.23 0.70 -5.37
C VAL A 78 0.63 1.79 -6.38
N ASP A 79 1.90 2.21 -6.35
CA ASP A 79 2.48 3.15 -7.33
C ASP A 79 2.54 2.53 -8.73
N ARG A 80 3.06 1.30 -8.85
CA ARG A 80 3.21 0.60 -10.13
C ARG A 80 1.87 0.35 -10.85
N HIS A 81 0.83 0.06 -10.09
CA HIS A 81 -0.52 -0.17 -10.60
C HIS A 81 -1.37 1.10 -10.66
N GLU A 82 -0.78 2.26 -10.37
CA GLU A 82 -1.44 3.58 -10.39
C GLU A 82 -2.77 3.58 -9.60
N LEU A 83 -2.81 2.83 -8.50
CA LEU A 83 -4.05 2.60 -7.73
C LEU A 83 -4.46 3.81 -6.90
N LEU A 84 -3.56 4.76 -6.72
CA LEU A 84 -3.84 6.05 -6.11
C LEU A 84 -4.03 7.07 -7.22
N THR A 85 -5.28 7.50 -7.42
CA THR A 85 -5.51 8.81 -8.04
C THR A 85 -5.05 9.85 -7.03
N ASN A 86 -4.20 10.79 -7.46
CA ASN A 86 -3.83 11.96 -6.65
C ASN A 86 -5.13 12.52 -6.05
N PRO A 87 -5.26 12.68 -4.71
CA PRO A 87 -6.51 13.17 -4.14
C PRO A 87 -6.89 14.45 -4.86
N VAL A 88 -8.14 14.53 -5.34
CA VAL A 88 -8.71 15.80 -5.77
C VAL A 88 -8.44 16.76 -4.63
N LEU A 89 -7.58 17.76 -4.87
CA LEU A 89 -7.39 18.82 -3.89
C LEU A 89 -8.76 19.45 -3.69
N THR A 90 -9.31 19.26 -2.51
CA THR A 90 -10.52 19.92 -2.08
C THR A 90 -10.17 21.09 -1.19
N ASP A 91 -10.98 22.15 -1.25
CA ASP A 91 -10.87 23.24 -0.29
C ASP A 91 -11.34 22.81 1.11
N ALA A 92 -11.26 23.72 2.09
CA ALA A 92 -11.73 23.46 3.45
C ALA A 92 -13.23 23.11 3.54
N ASN A 93 -13.99 23.27 2.45
CA ASN A 93 -15.42 23.01 2.33
C ASN A 93 -15.73 21.82 1.41
N ASP A 94 -14.74 20.99 1.11
CA ASP A 94 -14.84 19.78 0.28
C ASP A 94 -15.22 20.04 -1.19
N HIS A 95 -15.00 21.27 -1.68
CA HIS A 95 -15.19 21.55 -3.10
C HIS A 95 -13.94 21.18 -3.89
N ALA A 96 -14.14 20.39 -4.94
CA ALA A 96 -13.08 20.08 -5.90
C ALA A 96 -12.50 21.39 -6.45
N LEU A 97 -11.21 21.64 -6.21
CA LEU A 97 -10.52 22.75 -6.84
C LEU A 97 -10.50 22.48 -8.34
N ALA A 98 -11.19 23.32 -9.11
CA ALA A 98 -11.17 23.23 -10.56
C ALA A 98 -9.71 23.32 -11.03
N HIS A 99 -9.25 22.27 -11.73
CA HIS A 99 -7.98 22.34 -12.46
C HIS A 99 -8.12 23.50 -13.44
N ASP A 100 -7.20 24.46 -13.37
CA ASP A 100 -7.19 25.68 -14.17
C ASP A 100 -7.01 25.27 -15.63
N HIS A 101 -8.13 24.96 -16.30
CA HIS A 101 -8.15 24.76 -17.73
C HIS A 101 -8.00 26.14 -18.32
N ASP A 102 -6.76 26.43 -18.73
CA ASP A 102 -6.40 27.49 -19.66
C ASP A 102 -7.19 27.30 -20.95
N HIS A 103 -8.44 27.74 -20.96
CA HIS A 103 -9.23 27.90 -22.16
C HIS A 103 -8.87 29.26 -22.74
N ASP A 104 -7.81 29.23 -23.53
CA ASP A 104 -7.51 30.23 -24.55
C ASP A 104 -8.66 30.19 -25.58
N HIS A 105 -9.77 30.85 -25.24
CA HIS A 105 -10.83 31.14 -26.20
C HIS A 105 -10.46 32.42 -26.91
N ASP A 106 -9.72 32.24 -28.00
CA ASP A 106 -9.51 33.23 -29.04
C ASP A 106 -10.88 33.80 -29.47
N HIS A 107 -11.01 35.11 -29.32
CA HIS A 107 -12.19 35.87 -29.69
C HIS A 107 -12.24 36.00 -31.21
N ASP A 108 -13.05 35.17 -31.88
CA ASP A 108 -13.46 35.48 -33.25
C ASP A 108 -14.76 36.29 -33.22
N HIS A 109 -14.59 37.60 -33.38
CA HIS A 109 -15.65 38.54 -33.70
C HIS A 109 -16.02 38.39 -35.18
N ASP A 110 -17.21 37.88 -35.49
CA ASP A 110 -17.87 38.19 -36.77
C ASP A 110 -19.38 37.92 -36.70
N HIS A 111 -20.19 38.99 -36.61
CA HIS A 111 -20.99 39.56 -37.71
C HIS A 111 -22.15 40.47 -37.25
#